data_AF-B8GUC8-F1
#
_entry.id   AF-B8GUC8-F1
#
_cell.length_a   1.000
_cell.length_b   1.000
_cell.length_c   1.000
_cell.angle_alpha   90.00
_cell.angle_beta   90.00
_cell.angle_gamma   90.00
#
_symmetry.space_group_name_H-M   'P 1'
#
loop_
_entity.id
_entity.type
_entity.pdbx_description
1 polymer ?
#
loop_
_entity_poly.entity_id
_entity_poly.type
_entity_poly.pdbx_seq_one_letter_code
_entity_poly.pdbx_strand_id
1 'polypeptide(L)'
;MSFLTTLPTHWRWLDLGDLAPVELHAAYTGVARAMGPEDAPVLLWARPDRPHLSIGASQYAAADLDLARCEALGIPVIQRPLGGGTVWVDGDQECFFFILPRQRVPGGHRGLFDRCLGLVAHWFAATGLGVRRVGGQDLWLGTRKILGSGAASQGEALVFGASVLRHFPARSFAECIRAPSDGFRDWLAEALAEGMTDWRSQGIDPDTGLLQAGLRETCEGQAGWRFTDWQPDPRTRASMAEAREELAEPLDPSPGRRHVPEGIRINGLRYLLEQDRDGDWLRVLLDDGIIRRVASADPASHAALRACQGEPAHAGRLRAVLGDALPAARASDLASRLEALHASIPS
;
A
#
# COMPACT_ATOMS: atom_id res chain seq x y z
N MET A 1 8.31 33.30 -19.19
CA MET A 1 7.12 32.64 -19.76
C MET A 1 6.41 31.92 -18.64
N SER A 2 5.27 32.44 -18.22
CA SER A 2 4.48 31.95 -17.09
C SER A 2 3.62 30.77 -17.55
N PHE A 3 3.90 29.56 -17.07
CA PHE A 3 3.02 28.41 -17.21
C PHE A 3 2.68 27.87 -15.82
N LEU A 4 1.84 28.61 -15.10
CA LEU A 4 0.97 28.00 -14.09
C LEU A 4 -0.20 27.37 -14.84
N THR A 5 0.03 26.25 -15.53
CA THR A 5 -1.06 25.48 -16.14
C THR A 5 -1.77 24.71 -15.04
N THR A 6 -2.93 25.22 -14.62
CA THR A 6 -3.89 24.44 -13.83
C THR A 6 -4.25 23.17 -14.59
N LEU A 7 -4.58 22.09 -13.87
CA LEU A 7 -5.09 20.87 -14.52
C LEU A 7 -6.34 21.20 -15.36
N PRO A 8 -6.65 20.40 -16.40
CA PRO A 8 -7.88 20.59 -17.17
C PRO A 8 -9.12 20.61 -16.27
N THR A 9 -10.10 21.44 -16.61
CA THR A 9 -11.35 21.56 -15.83
C THR A 9 -12.41 20.56 -16.28
N HIS A 10 -12.38 20.08 -17.53
CA HIS A 10 -13.34 19.07 -18.01
C HIS A 10 -12.73 17.67 -17.89
N TRP A 11 -13.43 16.79 -17.19
CA TRP A 11 -13.04 15.42 -16.89
C TRP A 11 -14.09 14.44 -17.40
N ARG A 12 -13.65 13.25 -17.76
CA ARG A 12 -14.51 12.11 -18.06
C ARG A 12 -14.67 11.29 -16.79
N TRP A 13 -15.90 10.96 -16.43
CA TRP A 13 -16.19 10.00 -15.38
C TRP A 13 -16.48 8.64 -16.00
N LEU A 14 -15.73 7.62 -15.56
CA LEU A 14 -15.91 6.25 -16.01
C LEU A 14 -16.15 5.36 -14.80
N ASP A 15 -17.37 4.89 -14.63
CA ASP A 15 -17.69 3.85 -13.67
C ASP A 15 -17.82 2.50 -14.39
N LEU A 16 -17.02 1.52 -13.98
CA LEU A 16 -17.03 0.16 -14.51
C LEU A 16 -17.71 -0.85 -13.57
N GLY A 17 -18.17 -0.40 -12.40
CA GLY A 17 -18.77 -1.28 -11.40
C GLY A 17 -17.82 -2.38 -10.93
N ASP A 18 -18.36 -3.58 -10.79
CA ASP A 18 -17.63 -4.75 -10.32
C ASP A 18 -16.87 -5.42 -11.47
N LEU A 19 -15.57 -5.64 -11.28
CA LEU A 19 -14.67 -6.22 -12.27
C LEU A 19 -13.91 -7.41 -11.70
N ALA A 20 -13.55 -8.37 -12.54
CA ALA A 20 -12.55 -9.36 -12.14
C ALA A 20 -11.19 -8.66 -11.86
N PRO A 21 -10.35 -9.19 -10.97
CA PRO A 21 -9.07 -8.59 -10.60
C PRO A 21 -8.18 -8.15 -11.78
N VAL A 22 -8.05 -9.00 -12.80
CA VAL A 22 -7.26 -8.69 -14.01
C VAL A 22 -7.91 -7.57 -14.82
N GLU A 23 -9.24 -7.58 -14.96
CA GLU A 23 -9.98 -6.53 -15.67
C GLU A 23 -9.82 -5.16 -15.01
N LEU A 24 -9.83 -5.11 -13.67
CA LEU A 24 -9.62 -3.87 -12.93
C LEU A 24 -8.26 -3.25 -13.26
N HIS A 25 -7.20 -4.07 -13.24
CA HIS A 25 -5.84 -3.60 -13.55
C HIS A 25 -5.64 -3.31 -15.04
N ALA A 26 -6.31 -4.05 -15.92
CA ALA A 26 -6.30 -3.81 -17.36
C ALA A 26 -7.04 -2.52 -17.73
N ALA A 27 -8.12 -2.19 -17.03
CA ALA A 27 -8.99 -1.07 -17.35
C ALA A 27 -8.26 0.27 -17.28
N TYR A 28 -7.69 0.63 -16.13
CA TYR A 28 -6.97 1.90 -16.02
C TYR A 28 -5.68 1.92 -16.86
N THR A 29 -5.07 0.75 -17.10
CA THR A 29 -3.88 0.63 -17.93
C THR A 29 -4.19 0.90 -19.40
N GLY A 30 -5.24 0.26 -19.93
CA GLY A 30 -5.70 0.47 -21.30
C GLY A 30 -6.24 1.88 -21.54
N VAL A 31 -7.00 2.45 -20.58
CA VAL A 31 -7.43 3.85 -20.65
C VAL A 31 -6.23 4.80 -20.72
N ALA A 32 -5.20 4.56 -19.91
CA ALA A 32 -3.99 5.37 -19.92
C ALA A 32 -3.18 5.23 -21.23
N ARG A 33 -3.02 4.01 -21.74
CA ARG A 33 -2.28 3.74 -23.00
C ARG A 33 -3.00 4.27 -24.25
N ALA A 34 -4.34 4.28 -24.24
CA ALA A 34 -5.13 4.84 -25.33
C ALA A 34 -5.15 6.39 -25.34
N MET A 35 -4.85 7.02 -24.21
CA MET A 35 -4.91 8.47 -24.03
C MET A 35 -3.82 9.21 -24.81
N GLY A 36 -4.22 10.16 -25.65
CA GLY A 36 -3.35 11.11 -26.32
C GLY A 36 -3.09 12.40 -25.52
N PRO A 37 -2.14 13.24 -25.96
CA PRO A 37 -1.77 14.48 -25.26
C PRO A 37 -2.93 15.48 -25.11
N GLU A 38 -3.87 15.47 -26.06
CA GLU A 38 -4.99 16.42 -26.09
C GLU A 38 -6.28 15.89 -25.44
N ASP A 39 -6.33 14.61 -25.09
CA ASP A 39 -7.53 13.98 -24.54
C ASP A 39 -7.92 14.57 -23.18
N ALA A 40 -9.22 14.53 -22.91
CA ALA A 40 -9.74 14.88 -21.60
C ALA A 40 -9.27 13.85 -20.55
N PRO A 41 -8.85 14.29 -19.36
CA PRO A 41 -8.50 13.38 -18.27
C PRO A 41 -9.70 12.54 -17.83
N VAL A 42 -9.42 11.36 -17.26
CA VAL A 42 -10.42 10.39 -16.83
C VAL A 42 -10.29 10.16 -15.32
N LEU A 43 -11.40 10.18 -14.61
CA LEU A 43 -11.54 9.59 -13.29
C LEU A 43 -12.28 8.27 -13.47
N LEU A 44 -11.55 7.17 -13.29
CA LEU A 44 -12.08 5.81 -13.39
C LEU A 44 -12.41 5.29 -11.99
N TRP A 45 -13.59 4.70 -11.83
CA TRP A 45 -14.03 3.98 -10.65
C TRP A 45 -14.29 2.51 -10.99
N ALA A 46 -13.83 1.61 -10.12
CA ALA A 46 -14.10 0.18 -10.22
C ALA A 46 -13.93 -0.50 -8.86
N ARG A 47 -14.53 -1.67 -8.72
CA ARG A 47 -14.40 -2.51 -7.52
C ARG A 47 -14.12 -3.94 -7.94
N PRO A 48 -13.21 -4.68 -7.29
CA PRO A 48 -13.02 -6.07 -7.67
C PRO A 48 -14.14 -6.95 -7.13
N ASP A 49 -14.55 -7.95 -7.92
CA ASP A 49 -15.63 -8.89 -7.60
C ASP A 49 -15.21 -10.01 -6.63
N ARG A 50 -13.90 -10.14 -6.37
CA ARG A 50 -13.28 -11.17 -5.53
C ARG A 50 -11.94 -10.68 -4.98
N PRO A 51 -11.42 -11.28 -3.90
CA PRO A 51 -10.14 -10.89 -3.33
C PRO A 51 -8.95 -11.26 -4.23
N HIS A 52 -7.92 -10.41 -4.23
CA HIS A 52 -6.62 -10.68 -4.83
C HIS A 52 -5.50 -9.91 -4.13
N LEU A 53 -4.27 -10.33 -4.38
CA LEU A 53 -3.07 -9.57 -4.05
C LEU A 53 -2.61 -8.79 -5.26
N SER A 54 -2.43 -7.49 -5.08
CA SER A 54 -1.83 -6.62 -6.08
C SER A 54 -0.40 -6.26 -5.67
N ILE A 55 0.59 -6.69 -6.44
CA ILE A 55 2.00 -6.37 -6.22
C ILE A 55 2.45 -5.25 -7.16
N GLY A 56 3.30 -4.35 -6.68
CA GLY A 56 3.77 -3.23 -7.48
C GLY A 56 4.71 -3.65 -8.63
N ALA A 57 4.82 -2.79 -9.65
CA ALA A 57 5.53 -3.10 -10.89
C ALA A 57 6.99 -3.57 -10.71
N SER A 58 7.68 -3.08 -9.67
CA SER A 58 9.09 -3.40 -9.40
C SER A 58 9.29 -4.46 -8.30
N GLN A 59 8.22 -5.11 -7.84
CA GLN A 59 8.30 -6.15 -6.82
C GLN A 59 8.40 -7.54 -7.46
N TYR A 60 9.06 -8.44 -6.74
CA TYR A 60 9.09 -9.86 -7.07
C TYR A 60 8.09 -10.58 -6.18
N ALA A 61 7.11 -11.24 -6.78
CA ALA A 61 6.02 -11.90 -6.06
C ALA A 61 6.57 -12.90 -5.03
N ALA A 62 7.53 -13.74 -5.45
CA ALA A 62 8.14 -14.76 -4.61
C ALA A 62 9.02 -14.19 -3.48
N ALA A 63 9.39 -12.91 -3.50
CA ALA A 63 10.15 -12.31 -2.40
C ALA A 63 9.28 -12.15 -1.15
N ASP A 64 8.10 -11.55 -1.33
CA ASP A 64 7.23 -11.12 -0.23
C ASP A 64 6.07 -12.10 0.02
N LEU A 65 5.67 -12.91 -0.96
CA LEU A 65 4.49 -13.77 -0.89
C LEU A 65 4.81 -15.27 -0.77
N ASP A 66 3.93 -15.96 -0.05
CA ASP A 66 3.83 -17.41 -0.03
C ASP A 66 2.88 -17.84 -1.16
N LEU A 67 3.44 -17.99 -2.38
CA LEU A 67 2.64 -18.24 -3.58
C LEU A 67 1.86 -19.56 -3.52
N ALA A 68 2.44 -20.59 -2.91
CA ALA A 68 1.77 -21.88 -2.72
C ALA A 68 0.56 -21.74 -1.78
N ARG A 69 0.70 -20.95 -0.71
CA ARG A 69 -0.44 -20.65 0.18
C ARG A 69 -1.48 -19.76 -0.50
N CYS A 70 -1.07 -18.78 -1.30
CA CYS A 70 -2.00 -17.96 -2.09
C CYS A 70 -2.83 -18.83 -3.04
N GLU A 71 -2.19 -19.75 -3.76
CA GLU A 71 -2.86 -20.71 -4.64
C GLU A 71 -3.83 -21.62 -3.87
N ALA A 72 -3.39 -22.19 -2.75
CA ALA A 72 -4.23 -23.05 -1.91
C ALA A 72 -5.46 -22.31 -1.33
N LEU A 73 -5.35 -21.00 -1.08
CA LEU A 73 -6.44 -20.14 -0.62
C LEU A 73 -7.29 -19.59 -1.78
N GLY A 74 -6.93 -19.86 -3.04
CA GLY A 74 -7.62 -19.32 -4.20
C GLY A 74 -7.50 -17.80 -4.34
N ILE A 75 -6.40 -17.21 -3.85
CA ILE A 75 -6.13 -15.76 -3.91
C ILE A 75 -5.19 -15.47 -5.09
N PRO A 76 -5.69 -14.87 -6.19
CA PRO A 76 -4.84 -14.51 -7.32
C PRO A 76 -3.79 -13.47 -6.94
N VAL A 77 -2.63 -13.54 -7.58
CA VAL A 77 -1.56 -12.54 -7.45
C VAL A 77 -1.40 -11.84 -8.79
N ILE A 78 -1.53 -10.50 -8.79
CA ILE A 78 -1.44 -9.69 -10.00
C ILE A 78 -0.34 -8.65 -9.82
N GLN A 79 0.61 -8.63 -10.76
CA GLN A 79 1.61 -7.57 -10.85
C GLN A 79 1.05 -6.39 -11.62
N ARG A 80 0.70 -5.32 -10.89
CA ARG A 80 0.12 -4.13 -11.49
C ARG A 80 1.23 -3.21 -12.04
N PRO A 81 0.94 -2.41 -13.07
CA PRO A 81 1.90 -1.43 -13.59
C PRO A 81 2.12 -0.23 -12.64
N LEU A 82 1.28 -0.03 -11.63
CA LEU A 82 1.49 1.01 -10.61
C LEU A 82 2.62 0.63 -9.67
N GLY A 83 3.39 1.63 -9.23
CA GLY A 83 4.35 1.47 -8.14
C GLY A 83 3.69 1.18 -6.79
N GLY A 84 4.52 1.17 -5.74
CA GLY A 84 4.11 0.87 -4.37
C GLY A 84 4.31 -0.60 -3.99
N GLY A 85 3.92 -0.94 -2.77
CA GLY A 85 4.06 -2.29 -2.23
C GLY A 85 2.90 -3.22 -2.59
N THR A 86 2.98 -4.44 -2.05
CA THR A 86 1.91 -5.44 -2.07
C THR A 86 0.73 -4.94 -1.27
N VAL A 87 -0.48 -5.05 -1.83
CA VAL A 87 -1.73 -4.72 -1.14
C VAL A 87 -2.77 -5.82 -1.37
N TRP A 88 -3.62 -6.02 -0.37
CA TRP A 88 -4.87 -6.77 -0.52
C TRP A 88 -5.93 -5.88 -1.17
N VAL A 89 -6.68 -6.41 -2.12
CA VAL A 89 -7.81 -5.72 -2.75
C VAL A 89 -8.96 -6.70 -2.93
N ASP A 90 -10.15 -6.34 -2.49
CA ASP A 90 -11.38 -7.13 -2.60
C ASP A 90 -12.63 -6.25 -2.73
N GLY A 91 -13.83 -6.85 -2.63
CA GLY A 91 -15.10 -6.14 -2.75
C GLY A 91 -15.36 -5.07 -1.68
N ASP A 92 -14.51 -4.95 -0.66
CA ASP A 92 -14.52 -3.86 0.32
C ASP A 92 -13.50 -2.75 -0.03
N GLN A 93 -12.87 -2.80 -1.20
CA GLN A 93 -12.02 -1.74 -1.74
C GLN A 93 -12.65 -1.09 -2.96
N GLU A 94 -13.10 0.16 -2.79
CA GLU A 94 -13.53 0.99 -3.91
C GLU A 94 -12.32 1.65 -4.56
N CYS A 95 -11.89 1.16 -5.72
CA CYS A 95 -10.71 1.64 -6.42
C CYS A 95 -11.06 2.82 -7.33
N PHE A 96 -10.25 3.87 -7.27
CA PHE A 96 -10.37 5.02 -8.15
C PHE A 96 -9.01 5.44 -8.72
N PHE A 97 -9.03 5.90 -9.96
CA PHE A 97 -7.84 6.24 -10.72
C PHE A 97 -8.00 7.58 -11.41
N PHE A 98 -7.08 8.51 -11.15
CA PHE A 98 -6.95 9.74 -11.93
C PHE A 98 -5.95 9.47 -13.07
N ILE A 99 -6.41 9.59 -14.31
CA ILE A 99 -5.64 9.32 -15.52
C ILE A 99 -5.58 10.59 -16.34
N LEU A 100 -4.38 11.11 -16.59
CA LEU A 100 -4.20 12.40 -17.27
C LEU A 100 -3.06 12.35 -18.28
N PRO A 101 -3.13 13.14 -19.37
CA PRO A 101 -1.99 13.30 -20.26
C PRO A 101 -0.80 13.89 -19.50
N ARG A 102 0.37 13.24 -19.60
CA ARG A 102 1.57 13.55 -18.82
C ARG A 102 2.02 15.00 -18.99
N GLN A 103 1.93 15.53 -20.21
CA GLN A 103 2.33 16.90 -20.54
C GLN A 103 1.45 17.97 -19.85
N ARG A 104 0.26 17.58 -19.40
CA ARG A 104 -0.70 18.45 -18.72
C ARG A 104 -0.60 18.41 -17.19
N VAL A 105 0.39 17.71 -16.63
CA VAL A 105 0.59 17.58 -15.17
C VAL A 105 1.82 18.37 -14.72
N PRO A 106 1.65 19.59 -14.16
CA PRO A 106 2.76 20.35 -13.59
C PRO A 106 3.50 19.56 -12.52
N GLY A 107 4.84 19.48 -12.60
CA GLY A 107 5.65 18.77 -11.60
C GLY A 107 5.61 17.23 -11.70
N GLY A 108 5.07 16.68 -12.80
CA GLY A 108 5.08 15.25 -13.09
C GLY A 108 4.39 14.41 -12.00
N HIS A 109 4.95 13.23 -11.68
CA HIS A 109 4.39 12.33 -10.67
C HIS A 109 4.15 13.00 -9.33
N ARG A 110 5.13 13.76 -8.81
CA ARG A 110 4.99 14.44 -7.52
C ARG A 110 3.84 15.43 -7.53
N GLY A 111 3.71 16.23 -8.58
CA GLY A 111 2.60 17.16 -8.73
C GLY A 111 1.24 16.48 -8.87
N LEU A 112 1.19 15.28 -9.46
CA LEU A 112 -0.02 14.44 -9.47
C LEU A 112 -0.38 13.97 -8.07
N PHE A 113 0.57 13.37 -7.34
CA PHE A 113 0.37 12.92 -5.96
C PHE A 113 -0.10 14.06 -5.05
N ASP A 114 0.57 15.21 -5.11
CA ASP A 114 0.26 16.36 -4.25
C ASP A 114 -1.19 16.83 -4.46
N ARG A 115 -1.66 16.89 -5.72
CA ARG A 115 -3.03 17.30 -6.04
C ARG A 115 -4.06 16.22 -5.72
N CYS A 116 -3.86 14.99 -6.19
CA CYS A 116 -4.83 13.90 -6.00
C CYS A 116 -5.00 13.55 -4.52
N LEU A 117 -3.90 13.41 -3.76
CA LEU A 117 -4.00 13.16 -2.31
C LEU A 117 -4.59 14.34 -1.55
N GLY A 118 -4.32 15.57 -2.00
CA GLY A 118 -4.96 16.76 -1.45
C GLY A 118 -6.48 16.69 -1.61
N LEU A 119 -6.98 16.39 -2.80
CA LEU A 119 -8.43 16.24 -3.06
C LEU A 119 -9.04 15.11 -2.26
N VAL A 120 -8.40 13.94 -2.23
CA VAL A 120 -8.88 12.79 -1.46
C VAL A 120 -8.90 13.11 0.04
N ALA A 121 -7.92 13.85 0.57
CA ALA A 121 -7.93 14.27 1.97
C ALA A 121 -9.10 15.23 2.29
N HIS A 122 -9.42 16.17 1.39
CA HIS A 122 -10.60 17.03 1.55
C HIS A 122 -11.90 16.24 1.51
N TRP A 123 -11.99 15.25 0.61
CA TRP A 123 -13.14 14.37 0.51
C TRP A 123 -13.34 13.55 1.79
N PHE A 124 -12.27 12.95 2.32
CA PHE A 124 -12.32 12.23 3.61
C PHE A 124 -12.76 13.18 4.75
N ALA A 125 -12.20 14.40 4.79
CA ALA A 125 -12.58 15.39 5.80
C ALA A 125 -14.08 15.77 5.72
N ALA A 126 -14.65 15.87 4.52
CA ALA A 126 -16.09 16.14 4.32
C ALA A 126 -16.98 15.02 4.87
N THR A 127 -16.47 13.79 5.00
CA THR A 127 -17.14 12.66 5.64
C THR A 127 -16.90 12.56 7.16
N GLY A 128 -16.19 13.53 7.75
CA GLY A 128 -15.79 13.52 9.16
C GLY A 128 -14.48 12.77 9.45
N LEU A 129 -13.82 12.22 8.43
CA LEU A 129 -12.54 11.52 8.55
C LEU A 129 -11.38 12.49 8.32
N GLY A 130 -10.96 13.18 9.37
CA GLY A 130 -9.79 14.07 9.33
C GLY A 130 -8.49 13.32 9.12
N VAL A 131 -7.98 13.28 7.88
CA VAL A 131 -6.75 12.56 7.53
C VAL A 131 -5.57 13.50 7.26
N ARG A 132 -4.36 12.98 7.49
CA ARG A 132 -3.09 13.65 7.16
C ARG A 132 -2.27 12.83 6.19
N ARG A 133 -1.51 13.50 5.33
CA ARG A 133 -0.57 12.85 4.42
C ARG A 133 0.69 12.42 5.15
N VAL A 134 1.18 11.21 4.87
CA VAL A 134 2.40 10.64 5.45
C VAL A 134 3.23 9.99 4.34
N GLY A 135 4.55 10.21 4.37
CA GLY A 135 5.49 9.58 3.41
C GLY A 135 5.21 9.90 1.94
N GLY A 136 4.49 10.99 1.64
CA GLY A 136 4.19 11.43 0.27
C GLY A 136 3.10 10.63 -0.47
N GLN A 137 2.75 9.43 -0.03
CA GLN A 137 1.87 8.51 -0.78
C GLN A 137 0.71 7.91 0.03
N ASP A 138 0.68 8.12 1.35
CA ASP A 138 -0.34 7.56 2.23
C ASP A 138 -1.18 8.66 2.89
N LEU A 139 -2.45 8.35 3.18
CA LEU A 139 -3.30 9.12 4.09
C LEU A 139 -3.56 8.33 5.38
N TRP A 140 -3.41 9.01 6.49
CA TRP A 140 -3.50 8.42 7.83
C TRP A 140 -4.57 9.13 8.65
N LEU A 141 -5.33 8.35 9.41
CA LEU A 141 -6.23 8.82 10.45
C LEU A 141 -5.54 8.56 11.80
N GLY A 142 -5.11 9.64 12.47
CA GLY A 142 -4.24 9.55 13.63
C GLY A 142 -2.88 8.90 13.29
N THR A 143 -2.63 7.72 13.87
CA THR A 143 -1.41 6.92 13.67
C THR A 143 -1.61 5.74 12.72
N ARG A 144 -2.82 5.55 12.19
CA ARG A 144 -3.18 4.40 11.35
C ARG A 144 -3.37 4.80 9.90
N LYS A 145 -2.87 3.97 8.99
CA LYS A 145 -3.04 4.19 7.55
C LYS A 145 -4.46 3.79 7.14
N ILE A 146 -5.15 4.68 6.43
CA ILE A 146 -6.50 4.44 5.88
C ILE A 146 -6.52 4.36 4.36
N LEU A 147 -5.47 4.87 3.70
CA LEU A 147 -5.33 4.83 2.25
C LEU A 147 -3.86 4.77 1.87
N GLY A 148 -3.54 3.86 0.95
CA GLY A 148 -2.30 3.87 0.18
C GLY A 148 -2.60 4.25 -1.27
N SER A 149 -1.61 4.85 -1.93
CA SER A 149 -1.71 5.18 -3.35
C SER A 149 -0.48 4.70 -4.12
N GLY A 150 -0.66 4.53 -5.43
CA GLY A 150 0.39 4.20 -6.38
C GLY A 150 0.27 5.07 -7.62
N ALA A 151 1.36 5.19 -8.38
CA ALA A 151 1.34 5.87 -9.66
C ALA A 151 2.15 5.12 -10.71
N ALA A 152 1.84 5.37 -11.97
CA ALA A 152 2.60 4.89 -13.12
C ALA A 152 2.59 5.93 -14.24
N SER A 153 3.58 5.84 -15.12
CA SER A 153 3.47 6.35 -16.48
C SER A 153 3.05 5.19 -17.36
N GLN A 154 2.02 5.38 -18.20
CA GLN A 154 1.55 4.40 -19.17
C GLN A 154 1.33 5.12 -20.50
N GLY A 155 2.18 4.83 -21.49
CA GLY A 155 2.24 5.64 -22.72
C GLY A 155 2.48 7.12 -22.42
N GLU A 156 1.64 7.99 -22.98
CA GLU A 156 1.68 9.45 -22.78
C GLU A 156 0.85 9.92 -21.57
N ALA A 157 0.34 9.00 -20.73
CA ALA A 157 -0.47 9.33 -19.57
C ALA A 157 0.23 9.03 -18.24
N LEU A 158 -0.15 9.80 -17.22
CA LEU A 158 0.13 9.50 -15.82
C LEU A 158 -1.13 8.95 -15.17
N VAL A 159 -0.96 7.88 -14.40
CA VAL A 159 -2.01 7.27 -13.58
C VAL A 159 -1.65 7.48 -12.13
N PHE A 160 -2.61 7.99 -11.34
CA PHE A 160 -2.63 7.86 -9.89
C PHE A 160 -3.76 6.91 -9.53
N GLY A 161 -3.50 5.89 -8.73
CA GLY A 161 -4.49 4.94 -8.25
C GLY A 161 -4.50 4.88 -6.72
N ALA A 162 -5.70 4.82 -6.15
CA ALA A 162 -5.91 4.59 -4.73
C ALA A 162 -7.23 3.84 -4.52
N SER A 163 -7.51 3.46 -3.27
CA SER A 163 -8.78 2.85 -2.91
C SER A 163 -9.29 3.33 -1.57
N VAL A 164 -10.61 3.41 -1.43
CA VAL A 164 -11.27 3.49 -0.12
C VAL A 164 -11.25 2.10 0.50
N LEU A 165 -10.69 1.99 1.70
CA LEU A 165 -10.77 0.78 2.50
C LEU A 165 -12.08 0.81 3.31
N ARG A 166 -13.16 0.17 2.83
CA ARG A 166 -14.37 -0.03 3.66
C ARG A 166 -14.06 -0.97 4.82
N HIS A 167 -13.37 -2.06 4.51
CA HIS A 167 -12.83 -3.00 5.48
C HIS A 167 -11.46 -3.52 5.03
N PHE A 168 -10.50 -3.66 5.94
CA PHE A 168 -9.21 -4.29 5.66
C PHE A 168 -9.05 -5.64 6.38
N PRO A 169 -8.97 -6.78 5.65
CA PRO A 169 -8.87 -8.10 6.25
C PRO A 169 -7.43 -8.46 6.63
N ALA A 170 -6.94 -7.89 7.73
CA ALA A 170 -5.54 -8.01 8.19
C ALA A 170 -5.04 -9.47 8.28
N ARG A 171 -5.86 -10.38 8.81
CA ARG A 171 -5.50 -11.80 8.93
C ARG A 171 -5.35 -12.45 7.55
N SER A 172 -6.32 -12.30 6.65
CA SER A 172 -6.26 -12.86 5.30
C SER A 172 -5.04 -12.36 4.52
N PHE A 173 -4.69 -11.08 4.68
CA PHE A 173 -3.48 -10.54 4.09
C PHE A 173 -2.21 -11.18 4.69
N ALA A 174 -2.13 -11.29 6.02
CA ALA A 174 -1.00 -11.94 6.70
C ALA A 174 -0.85 -13.41 6.29
N GLU A 175 -1.93 -14.14 6.00
CA GLU A 175 -1.90 -15.52 5.49
C GLU A 175 -1.19 -15.65 4.15
N CYS A 176 -1.14 -14.60 3.34
CA CYS A 176 -0.53 -14.64 2.03
C CYS A 176 0.95 -14.23 2.02
N ILE A 177 1.42 -13.61 3.10
CA ILE A 177 2.81 -13.14 3.20
C ILE A 177 3.74 -14.33 3.48
N ARG A 178 4.92 -14.34 2.87
CA ARG A 178 5.98 -15.28 3.20
C ARG A 178 6.57 -14.93 4.57
N ALA A 179 6.04 -15.56 5.61
CA ALA A 179 6.52 -15.41 6.98
C ALA A 179 7.59 -16.48 7.29
N PRO A 180 8.65 -16.13 8.07
CA PRO A 180 9.65 -17.10 8.54
C PRO A 180 9.08 -18.14 9.53
N SER A 181 7.98 -17.83 10.20
CA SER A 181 7.32 -18.72 11.16
C SER A 181 5.84 -18.36 11.34
N ASP A 182 5.03 -19.27 11.89
CA ASP A 182 3.62 -18.99 12.23
C ASP A 182 3.51 -17.88 13.28
N GLY A 183 4.41 -17.85 14.27
CA GLY A 183 4.45 -16.77 15.25
C GLY A 183 4.72 -15.40 14.62
N PHE A 184 5.54 -15.33 13.56
CA PHE A 184 5.72 -14.08 12.81
C PHE A 184 4.44 -13.67 12.11
N ARG A 185 3.74 -14.64 11.51
CA ARG A 185 2.46 -14.42 10.83
C ARG A 185 1.38 -13.90 11.78
N ASP A 186 1.33 -14.41 13.01
CA ASP A 186 0.41 -13.90 14.04
C ASP A 186 0.74 -12.46 14.45
N TRP A 187 2.03 -12.15 14.69
CA TRP A 187 2.45 -10.77 14.96
C TRP A 187 2.13 -9.85 13.78
N LEU A 188 2.25 -10.35 12.55
CA LEU A 188 1.93 -9.59 11.36
C LEU A 188 0.43 -9.26 11.31
N ALA A 189 -0.45 -10.23 11.55
CA ALA A 189 -1.89 -10.01 11.57
C ALA A 189 -2.29 -8.97 12.64
N GLU A 190 -1.72 -9.07 13.85
CA GLU A 190 -1.93 -8.11 14.93
C GLU A 190 -1.40 -6.72 14.55
N ALA A 191 -0.16 -6.63 14.07
CA ALA A 191 0.48 -5.36 13.71
C ALA A 191 -0.24 -4.65 12.55
N LEU A 192 -0.75 -5.41 11.57
CA LEU A 192 -1.60 -4.92 10.49
C LEU A 192 -2.92 -4.36 11.03
N ALA A 193 -3.62 -5.09 11.89
CA ALA A 193 -4.88 -4.65 12.49
C ALA A 193 -4.72 -3.38 13.35
N GLU A 194 -3.57 -3.24 14.01
CA GLU A 194 -3.25 -2.03 14.79
C GLU A 194 -2.76 -0.86 13.91
N GLY A 195 -2.03 -1.15 12.82
CA GLY A 195 -1.35 -0.14 11.99
C GLY A 195 -2.19 0.40 10.84
N MET A 196 -3.26 -0.30 10.49
CA MET A 196 -4.22 0.05 9.47
C MET A 196 -5.57 0.43 10.10
N THR A 197 -6.36 1.19 9.38
CA THR A 197 -7.75 1.47 9.71
C THR A 197 -8.57 1.54 8.44
N ASP A 198 -9.89 1.44 8.58
CA ASP A 198 -10.83 1.44 7.49
C ASP A 198 -12.09 2.23 7.90
N TRP A 199 -13.03 2.41 6.98
CA TRP A 199 -14.21 3.23 7.23
C TRP A 199 -15.15 2.57 8.25
N ARG A 200 -15.38 1.25 8.13
CA ARG A 200 -16.28 0.53 9.04
C ARG A 200 -15.81 0.57 10.49
N SER A 201 -14.51 0.49 10.75
CA SER A 201 -13.94 0.65 12.09
C SER A 201 -14.09 2.07 12.67
N GLN A 202 -14.42 3.07 11.84
CA GLN A 202 -14.79 4.42 12.28
C GLN A 202 -16.31 4.60 12.42
N GLY A 203 -17.09 3.54 12.22
CA GLY A 203 -18.55 3.58 12.27
C GLY A 203 -19.21 4.15 11.01
N ILE A 204 -18.50 4.20 9.88
CA ILE A 204 -19.00 4.75 8.61
C ILE A 204 -18.94 3.65 7.54
N ASP A 205 -20.05 3.35 6.89
CA ASP A 205 -20.11 2.37 5.80
C ASP A 205 -21.00 2.89 4.67
N PRO A 206 -20.52 3.90 3.91
CA PRO A 206 -21.29 4.48 2.83
C PRO A 206 -21.38 3.49 1.66
N ASP A 207 -22.51 3.52 0.97
CA ASP A 207 -22.62 2.85 -0.30
C ASP A 207 -21.70 3.48 -1.36
N THR A 208 -21.47 2.74 -2.44
CA THR A 208 -20.61 3.15 -3.54
C THR A 208 -21.07 4.47 -4.17
N GLY A 209 -22.38 4.71 -4.29
CA GLY A 209 -22.92 5.93 -4.89
C GLY A 209 -22.59 7.18 -4.08
N LEU A 210 -22.70 7.12 -2.75
CA LEU A 210 -22.33 8.21 -1.85
C LEU A 210 -20.83 8.50 -1.88
N LEU A 211 -20.00 7.45 -1.97
CA LEU A 211 -18.56 7.61 -2.13
C LEU A 211 -18.20 8.32 -3.45
N GLN A 212 -18.79 7.85 -4.55
CA GLN A 212 -18.58 8.43 -5.88
C GLN A 212 -19.05 9.89 -5.94
N ALA A 213 -20.25 10.18 -5.42
CA ALA A 213 -20.81 11.54 -5.36
C ALA A 213 -19.92 12.47 -4.52
N GLY A 214 -19.50 12.04 -3.34
CA GLY A 214 -18.65 12.85 -2.47
C GLY A 214 -17.28 13.18 -3.08
N LEU A 215 -16.65 12.22 -3.79
CA LEU A 215 -15.40 12.49 -4.50
C LEU A 215 -15.63 13.47 -5.65
N ARG A 216 -16.70 13.27 -6.43
CA ARG A 216 -17.09 14.17 -7.54
C ARG A 216 -17.30 15.60 -7.04
N GLU A 217 -18.15 15.78 -6.03
CA GLU A 217 -18.45 17.09 -5.41
C GLU A 217 -17.20 17.76 -4.86
N THR A 218 -16.29 16.99 -4.23
CA THR A 218 -15.01 17.52 -3.73
C THR A 218 -14.15 18.03 -4.89
N CYS A 219 -14.02 17.27 -5.97
CA CYS A 219 -13.28 17.68 -7.16
C CYS A 219 -13.88 18.94 -7.82
N GLU A 220 -15.20 19.02 -7.91
CA GLU A 220 -15.92 20.19 -8.45
C GLU A 220 -15.70 21.43 -7.57
N GLY A 221 -15.87 21.31 -6.26
CA GLY A 221 -15.75 22.43 -5.32
C GLY A 221 -14.32 22.91 -5.09
N GLN A 222 -13.34 21.99 -4.99
CA GLN A 222 -11.95 22.33 -4.65
C GLN A 222 -11.09 22.63 -5.87
N ALA A 223 -11.36 21.99 -7.01
CA ALA A 223 -10.54 22.12 -8.21
C ALA A 223 -11.29 22.73 -9.42
N GLY A 224 -12.59 23.03 -9.27
CA GLY A 224 -13.40 23.59 -10.36
C GLY A 224 -13.58 22.63 -11.53
N TRP A 225 -13.44 21.33 -11.28
CA TRP A 225 -13.62 20.31 -12.31
C TRP A 225 -15.09 20.17 -12.69
N ARG A 226 -15.36 19.60 -13.85
CA ARG A 226 -16.68 19.29 -14.37
C ARG A 226 -16.61 17.92 -15.02
N PHE A 227 -17.51 17.03 -14.65
CA PHE A 227 -17.51 15.67 -15.12
C PHE A 227 -18.59 15.42 -16.16
N THR A 228 -18.21 14.73 -17.23
CA THR A 228 -19.14 14.12 -18.19
C THR A 228 -19.00 12.62 -18.10
N ASP A 229 -20.11 11.90 -17.94
CA ASP A 229 -20.10 10.45 -17.98
C ASP A 229 -19.61 9.97 -19.35
N TRP A 230 -18.73 8.98 -19.33
CA TRP A 230 -18.03 8.54 -20.52
C TRP A 230 -17.97 7.03 -20.57
N GLN A 231 -18.00 6.51 -21.80
CA GLN A 231 -17.83 5.10 -22.10
C GLN A 231 -16.60 4.93 -23.00
N PRO A 232 -15.76 3.91 -22.76
CA PRO A 232 -14.60 3.64 -23.61
C PRO A 232 -14.99 3.54 -25.08
N ASP A 233 -14.24 4.17 -25.97
CA ASP A 233 -14.42 3.98 -27.42
C ASP A 233 -13.77 2.66 -27.89
N PRO A 234 -13.93 2.25 -29.16
CA PRO A 234 -13.33 1.01 -29.66
C PRO A 234 -11.81 0.94 -29.49
N ARG A 235 -11.10 2.07 -29.64
CA ARG A 235 -9.63 2.15 -29.46
C ARG A 235 -9.25 1.90 -28.00
N THR A 236 -9.97 2.52 -27.08
CA THR A 236 -9.76 2.36 -25.64
C THR A 236 -10.03 0.92 -25.22
N ARG A 237 -11.14 0.32 -25.69
CA ARG A 237 -11.46 -1.08 -25.41
C ARG A 237 -10.40 -2.05 -25.94
N ALA A 238 -9.87 -1.81 -27.14
CA ALA A 238 -8.78 -2.62 -27.67
C ALA A 238 -7.53 -2.54 -26.77
N SER A 239 -7.16 -1.35 -26.32
CA SER A 239 -6.02 -1.18 -25.41
C SER A 239 -6.24 -1.81 -24.02
N MET A 240 -7.49 -1.81 -23.52
CA MET A 240 -7.84 -2.54 -22.30
C MET A 240 -7.69 -4.06 -22.49
N ALA A 241 -8.08 -4.59 -23.65
CA ALA A 241 -7.90 -6.02 -23.97
C ALA A 241 -6.41 -6.39 -24.08
N GLU A 242 -5.58 -5.57 -24.73
CA GLU A 242 -4.13 -5.78 -24.79
C GLU A 242 -3.49 -5.77 -23.39
N ALA A 243 -3.89 -4.82 -22.53
CA ALA A 243 -3.41 -4.76 -21.15
C ALA A 243 -3.83 -5.99 -20.32
N ARG A 244 -5.02 -6.55 -20.59
CA ARG A 244 -5.49 -7.79 -19.96
C ARG A 244 -4.61 -8.98 -20.37
N GLU A 245 -4.25 -9.08 -21.64
CA GLU A 245 -3.36 -10.14 -22.14
C GLU A 245 -1.98 -10.08 -21.49
N GLU A 246 -1.38 -8.89 -21.41
CA GLU A 246 -0.09 -8.67 -20.72
C GLU A 246 -0.16 -9.03 -19.24
N LEU A 247 -1.23 -8.63 -18.53
CA LEU A 247 -1.42 -8.95 -17.12
C LEU A 247 -1.71 -10.43 -16.85
N ALA A 248 -2.10 -11.19 -17.88
CA ALA A 248 -2.32 -12.63 -17.78
C ALA A 248 -1.01 -13.43 -17.98
N GLU A 249 0.09 -12.77 -18.36
CA GLU A 249 1.39 -13.42 -18.43
C GLU A 249 1.82 -13.95 -17.04
N PRO A 250 2.51 -15.11 -16.98
CA PRO A 250 2.99 -15.64 -15.72
C PRO A 250 3.94 -14.65 -15.02
N LEU A 251 3.79 -14.55 -13.70
CA LEU A 251 4.70 -13.77 -12.86
C LEU A 251 6.14 -14.26 -12.99
N ASP A 252 7.10 -13.34 -12.90
CA ASP A 252 8.53 -13.69 -12.84
C ASP A 252 8.77 -14.66 -11.66
N PRO A 253 9.25 -15.90 -11.92
CA PRO A 253 9.49 -16.89 -10.88
C PRO A 253 10.73 -16.58 -10.04
N SER A 254 11.51 -15.55 -10.41
CA SER A 254 12.71 -15.16 -9.69
C SER A 254 12.40 -14.87 -8.21
N PRO A 255 13.22 -15.39 -7.27
CA PRO A 255 13.02 -15.11 -5.85
C PRO A 255 13.17 -13.63 -5.53
N GLY A 256 13.86 -12.88 -6.40
CA GLY A 256 14.04 -11.44 -6.28
C GLY A 256 14.73 -11.03 -5.00
N ARG A 257 14.51 -9.78 -4.61
CA ARG A 257 14.95 -9.25 -3.32
C ARG A 257 13.75 -8.62 -2.62
N ARG A 258 13.59 -8.93 -1.33
CA ARG A 258 12.61 -8.25 -0.48
C ARG A 258 12.95 -6.78 -0.36
N HIS A 259 11.92 -5.93 -0.37
CA HIS A 259 12.10 -4.53 -0.04
C HIS A 259 12.63 -4.37 1.39
N VAL A 260 12.08 -5.15 2.34
CA VAL A 260 12.56 -5.23 3.73
C VAL A 260 13.23 -6.60 3.90
N PRO A 261 14.58 -6.68 3.92
CA PRO A 261 15.29 -7.97 3.84
C PRO A 261 14.84 -9.00 4.87
N GLU A 262 14.73 -8.58 6.14
CA GLU A 262 14.44 -9.45 7.29
C GLU A 262 13.00 -9.27 7.81
N GLY A 263 12.07 -8.84 6.95
CA GLY A 263 10.70 -8.62 7.42
C GLY A 263 9.77 -7.93 6.44
N ILE A 264 8.86 -7.13 6.98
CA ILE A 264 7.80 -6.46 6.21
C ILE A 264 7.46 -5.09 6.80
N ARG A 265 7.17 -4.15 5.90
CA ARG A 265 6.64 -2.83 6.25
C ARG A 265 5.12 -2.90 6.40
N ILE A 266 4.61 -2.57 7.59
CA ILE A 266 3.17 -2.47 7.88
C ILE A 266 2.63 -1.13 7.36
N ASN A 267 3.30 -0.04 7.73
CA ASN A 267 3.05 1.30 7.22
C ASN A 267 4.37 2.10 7.22
N GLY A 268 4.34 3.37 6.83
CA GLY A 268 5.55 4.21 6.72
C GLY A 268 6.40 4.36 8.00
N LEU A 269 5.90 3.97 9.17
CA LEU A 269 6.64 4.04 10.44
C LEU A 269 6.77 2.68 11.15
N ARG A 270 5.95 1.70 10.77
CA ARG A 270 5.85 0.41 11.48
C ARG A 270 6.42 -0.74 10.66
N TYR A 271 7.34 -1.49 11.27
CA TYR A 271 8.05 -2.61 10.64
C TYR A 271 8.07 -3.81 11.56
N LEU A 272 7.76 -4.99 11.01
CA LEU A 272 7.93 -6.27 11.70
C LEU A 272 9.13 -7.00 11.09
N LEU A 273 10.09 -7.36 11.93
CA LEU A 273 11.37 -7.94 11.52
C LEU A 273 11.67 -9.20 12.33
N GLU A 274 12.33 -10.18 11.72
CA GLU A 274 12.82 -11.39 12.38
C GLU A 274 14.13 -11.84 11.75
N GLN A 275 15.11 -12.14 12.60
CA GLN A 275 16.34 -12.82 12.20
C GLN A 275 16.46 -14.12 12.97
N ASP A 276 16.62 -15.23 12.23
CA ASP A 276 16.95 -16.54 12.78
C ASP A 276 18.42 -16.89 12.51
N ARG A 277 19.09 -17.44 13.52
CA ARG A 277 20.45 -17.96 13.47
C ARG A 277 20.44 -19.35 14.10
N ASP A 278 20.28 -20.38 13.27
CA ASP A 278 20.27 -21.79 13.68
C ASP A 278 19.29 -22.09 14.84
N GLY A 279 18.11 -21.48 14.82
CA GLY A 279 17.04 -21.67 15.81
C GLY A 279 17.03 -20.63 16.93
N ASP A 280 18.05 -19.78 17.05
CA ASP A 280 18.07 -18.64 17.98
C ASP A 280 17.41 -17.41 17.34
N TRP A 281 16.11 -17.49 17.04
CA TRP A 281 15.39 -16.38 16.43
C TRP A 281 15.22 -15.17 17.37
N LEU A 282 15.18 -13.99 16.76
CA LEU A 282 14.93 -12.70 17.40
C LEU A 282 13.96 -11.91 16.53
N ARG A 283 12.81 -11.56 17.10
CA ARG A 283 11.73 -10.84 16.42
C ARG A 283 11.50 -9.49 17.08
N VAL A 284 11.29 -8.46 16.28
CA VAL A 284 11.01 -7.12 16.76
C VAL A 284 9.93 -6.44 15.91
N LEU A 285 8.97 -5.80 16.58
CA LEU A 285 8.04 -4.84 16.00
C LEU A 285 8.55 -3.45 16.38
N LEU A 286 8.88 -2.64 15.38
CA LEU A 286 9.37 -1.28 15.52
C LEU A 286 8.29 -0.29 15.10
N ASP A 287 8.13 0.77 15.88
CA ASP A 287 7.38 1.97 15.55
C ASP A 287 8.35 3.16 15.54
N ASP A 288 8.62 3.71 14.36
CA ASP A 288 9.54 4.85 14.16
C ASP A 288 10.90 4.64 14.84
N GLY A 289 11.48 3.43 14.66
CA GLY A 289 12.74 3.03 15.27
C GLY A 289 12.68 2.69 16.77
N ILE A 290 11.51 2.82 17.40
CA ILE A 290 11.27 2.47 18.80
C ILE A 290 10.73 1.04 18.91
N ILE A 291 11.27 0.26 19.86
CA ILE A 291 10.85 -1.11 20.11
C ILE A 291 9.45 -1.12 20.74
N ARG A 292 8.46 -1.55 19.97
CA ARG A 292 7.09 -1.74 20.44
C ARG A 292 6.93 -3.12 21.10
N ARG A 293 7.48 -4.14 20.45
CA ARG A 293 7.44 -5.53 20.91
C ARG A 293 8.72 -6.23 20.48
N VAL A 294 9.26 -7.08 21.34
CA VAL A 294 10.45 -7.86 21.05
C VAL A 294 10.36 -9.22 21.73
N ALA A 295 10.84 -10.26 21.07
CA ALA A 295 10.86 -11.62 21.58
C ALA A 295 12.05 -12.39 21.03
N SER A 296 12.50 -13.40 21.76
CA SER A 296 13.60 -14.28 21.38
C SER A 296 13.24 -15.73 21.67
N ALA A 297 13.89 -16.65 20.95
CA ALA A 297 13.78 -18.09 21.18
C ALA A 297 14.18 -18.50 22.62
N ASP A 298 15.22 -17.87 23.16
CA ASP A 298 15.74 -18.17 24.50
C ASP A 298 14.86 -17.53 25.60
N PRO A 299 14.30 -18.30 26.56
CA PRO A 299 13.41 -17.78 27.60
C PRO A 299 14.03 -16.70 28.48
N ALA A 300 15.32 -16.79 28.81
CA ALA A 300 16.00 -15.80 29.64
C ALA A 300 16.15 -14.47 28.88
N SER A 301 16.62 -14.55 27.63
CA SER A 301 16.70 -13.42 26.70
C SER A 301 15.32 -12.79 26.49
N HIS A 302 14.28 -13.59 26.26
CA HIS A 302 12.91 -13.13 26.08
C HIS A 302 12.38 -12.35 27.30
N ALA A 303 12.63 -12.85 28.51
CA ALA A 303 12.23 -12.17 29.74
C ALA A 303 12.94 -10.81 29.89
N ALA A 304 14.26 -10.76 29.64
CA ALA A 304 15.04 -9.53 29.74
C ALA A 304 14.67 -8.49 28.68
N LEU A 305 14.38 -8.91 27.45
CA LEU A 305 14.01 -8.05 26.33
C LEU A 305 12.72 -7.25 26.55
N ARG A 306 11.87 -7.64 27.50
CA ARG A 306 10.70 -6.84 27.91
C ARG A 306 11.09 -5.43 28.37
N ALA A 307 12.24 -5.29 29.02
CA ALA A 307 12.74 -4.00 29.49
C ALA A 307 13.13 -3.05 28.33
N CYS A 308 13.33 -3.58 27.12
CA CYS A 308 13.64 -2.79 25.93
C CYS A 308 12.39 -2.17 25.26
N GLN A 309 11.17 -2.49 25.71
CA GLN A 309 9.97 -1.88 25.14
C GLN A 309 9.95 -0.36 25.43
N GLY A 310 9.74 0.43 24.39
CA GLY A 310 9.81 1.90 24.45
C GLY A 310 11.21 2.46 24.21
N GLU A 311 12.23 1.62 24.06
CA GLU A 311 13.60 2.05 23.78
C GLU A 311 13.87 2.13 22.27
N PRO A 312 14.75 3.03 21.82
CA PRO A 312 15.24 3.01 20.45
C PRO A 312 16.06 1.74 20.19
N ALA A 313 15.95 1.20 18.98
CA ALA A 313 16.75 0.06 18.53
C ALA A 313 18.22 0.48 18.24
N HIS A 314 18.92 0.91 19.29
CA HIS A 314 20.31 1.36 19.28
C HIS A 314 21.14 0.57 20.29
N ALA A 315 22.23 -0.05 19.84
CA ALA A 315 22.93 -1.08 20.60
C ALA A 315 23.46 -0.56 21.94
N GLY A 316 23.94 0.68 21.98
CA GLY A 316 24.42 1.30 23.22
C GLY A 316 23.35 1.41 24.31
N ARG A 317 22.11 1.78 23.91
CA ARG A 317 20.99 1.91 24.85
C ARG A 317 20.52 0.54 25.32
N LEU A 318 20.36 -0.40 24.39
CA LEU A 318 19.89 -1.75 24.67
C LEU A 318 20.86 -2.53 25.56
N ARG A 319 22.19 -2.38 25.37
CA ARG A 319 23.18 -2.99 26.29
C ARG A 319 23.04 -2.48 27.72
N ALA A 320 22.80 -1.19 27.91
CA ALA A 320 22.61 -0.62 29.24
C ALA A 320 21.36 -1.17 29.93
N VAL A 321 20.27 -1.36 29.17
CA VAL A 321 19.00 -1.92 29.68
C VAL A 321 19.13 -3.42 30.00
N LEU A 322 19.84 -4.18 29.17
CA LEU A 322 19.98 -5.64 29.32
C LEU A 322 21.09 -6.05 30.30
N GLY A 323 22.02 -5.16 30.62
CA GLY A 323 23.26 -5.49 31.35
C GLY A 323 23.05 -6.05 32.75
N ASP A 324 21.96 -5.67 33.42
CA ASP A 324 21.65 -6.16 34.76
C ASP A 324 20.92 -7.54 34.74
N ALA A 325 20.37 -7.94 33.59
CA ALA A 325 19.53 -9.11 33.46
C ALA A 325 20.19 -10.29 32.73
N LEU A 326 21.26 -10.03 31.94
CA LEU A 326 21.90 -11.02 31.09
C LEU A 326 23.43 -10.94 31.17
N PRO A 327 24.16 -12.05 30.91
CA PRO A 327 25.60 -12.00 30.71
C PRO A 327 26.01 -10.99 29.64
N ALA A 328 27.09 -10.24 29.87
CA ALA A 328 27.52 -9.14 29.01
C ALA A 328 27.63 -9.52 27.52
N ALA A 329 28.14 -10.71 27.21
CA ALA A 329 28.24 -11.21 25.84
C ALA A 329 26.86 -11.36 25.17
N ARG A 330 25.86 -11.91 25.88
CA ARG A 330 24.51 -12.10 25.34
C ARG A 330 23.76 -10.77 25.22
N ALA A 331 23.88 -9.89 26.20
CA ALA A 331 23.33 -8.54 26.12
C ALA A 331 23.90 -7.78 24.90
N SER A 332 25.20 -7.91 24.64
CA SER A 332 25.83 -7.29 23.47
C SER A 332 25.39 -7.91 22.15
N ASP A 333 25.26 -9.24 22.06
CA ASP A 333 24.76 -9.91 20.84
C ASP A 333 23.33 -9.45 20.49
N LEU A 334 22.41 -9.53 21.44
CA LEU A 334 21.01 -9.14 21.24
C LEU A 334 20.88 -7.66 20.84
N ALA A 335 21.61 -6.78 21.52
CA ALA A 335 21.62 -5.35 21.22
C ALA A 335 22.12 -5.06 19.79
N SER A 336 23.23 -5.69 19.37
CA SER A 336 23.76 -5.55 18.01
C SER A 336 22.81 -6.12 16.96
N ARG A 337 22.13 -7.23 17.24
CA ARG A 337 21.15 -7.83 16.31
C ARG A 337 19.93 -6.94 16.12
N LEU A 338 19.39 -6.35 17.18
CA LEU A 338 18.26 -5.40 17.10
C LEU A 338 18.62 -4.14 16.32
N GLU A 339 19.81 -3.59 16.56
CA GLU A 339 20.32 -2.45 15.78
C GLU A 339 20.52 -2.81 14.31
N ALA A 340 21.07 -3.99 14.00
CA ALA A 340 21.24 -4.46 12.63
C ALA A 340 19.90 -4.66 11.91
N LEU A 341 18.89 -5.22 12.60
CA LEU A 341 17.53 -5.34 12.08
C LEU A 341 16.96 -3.95 11.74
N HIS A 342 17.07 -2.99 12.66
CA HIS A 342 16.63 -1.61 12.43
C HIS A 342 17.37 -0.95 11.25
N ALA A 343 18.70 -1.08 11.19
CA ALA A 343 19.52 -0.52 10.12
C ALA A 343 19.27 -1.17 8.74
N SER A 344 18.63 -2.35 8.69
CA SER A 344 18.26 -3.01 7.43
C SER A 344 17.02 -2.41 6.76
N ILE A 345 16.28 -1.55 7.47
CA ILE A 345 15.08 -0.88 6.93
C ILE A 345 15.50 0.11 5.84
N PRO A 346 14.89 0.05 4.64
CA PRO A 346 15.16 1.02 3.58
C PRO A 346 14.79 2.44 4.01
N SER A 347 15.67 3.39 3.68
CA SER A 347 15.50 4.83 3.89
C SER A 347 14.36 5.44 3.10
#